data_AF-A0A949EZP5-F1
#
_entry.id   AF-A0A949EZP5-F1
#
_cell.length_a   1.000
_cell.length_b   1.000
_cell.length_c   1.000
_cell.angle_alpha   90.00
_cell.angle_beta   90.00
_cell.angle_gamma   90.00
#
_symmetry.space_group_name_H-M   'P 1'
#
loop_
_entity.id
_entity.type
_entity.pdbx_description
1 polymer ?
#
loop_
_entity_poly.entity_id
_entity_poly.type
_entity_poly.pdbx_seq_one_letter_code
_entity_poly.pdbx_strand_id
1 'polypeptide(L)'
;MPKKIIFCTHAENKFRILAKHGLKIAKTQILDAINNAESIVEGERSRKIAQRPFNSEYLLRVIFEETDELITVITFYPAKRSRYEH
;
A
#
# COMPACT_ATOMS: atom_id res chain seq x y z
N MET A 1 2.76 8.93 19.68
CA MET A 1 3.96 9.00 18.81
C MET A 1 3.57 8.48 17.43
N PRO A 2 4.19 8.95 16.32
CA PRO A 2 3.93 8.36 15.02
C PRO A 2 4.36 6.88 15.03
N LYS A 3 3.50 5.99 14.50
CA LYS A 3 3.80 4.56 14.42
C LYS A 3 5.00 4.33 13.51
N LYS A 4 5.87 3.40 13.88
CA LYS A 4 7.00 3.01 13.03
C LYS A 4 6.45 2.24 11.83
N ILE A 5 6.89 2.56 10.62
CA ILE A 5 6.50 1.82 9.41
C ILE A 5 7.71 0.99 8.95
N ILE A 6 7.50 -0.32 8.80
CA ILE A 6 8.51 -1.26 8.29
C ILE A 6 7.95 -2.03 7.09
N PHE A 7 8.85 -2.56 6.26
CA PHE A 7 8.51 -3.38 5.11
C PHE A 7 8.99 -4.80 5.35
N CYS A 8 8.11 -5.79 5.16
CA CYS A 8 8.54 -7.17 5.17
C CYS A 8 9.36 -7.49 3.91
N THR A 9 10.06 -8.62 3.90
CA THR A 9 10.88 -9.07 2.75
C THR A 9 10.07 -9.14 1.45
N HIS A 10 8.80 -9.54 1.53
CA HIS A 10 7.93 -9.58 0.35
C HIS A 10 7.65 -8.18 -0.21
N ALA A 11 7.33 -7.20 0.65
CA ALA A 11 7.12 -5.82 0.25
C ALA A 11 8.39 -5.17 -0.32
N GLU A 12 9.56 -5.40 0.30
CA GLU A 12 10.84 -4.91 -0.23
C GLU A 12 11.10 -5.46 -1.65
N ASN A 13 10.81 -6.75 -1.87
CA ASN A 13 10.93 -7.36 -3.20
C ASN A 13 9.97 -6.77 -4.24
N LYS A 14 8.78 -6.31 -3.83
CA LYS A 14 7.78 -5.73 -4.74
C LYS A 14 8.27 -4.47 -5.43
N PHE A 15 9.07 -3.63 -4.78
CA PHE A 15 9.68 -2.46 -5.43
C PHE A 15 10.46 -2.84 -6.67
N ARG A 16 11.35 -3.84 -6.54
CA ARG A 16 12.18 -4.33 -7.64
C ARG A 16 11.36 -5.00 -8.74
N ILE A 17 10.36 -5.80 -8.36
CA ILE A 17 9.49 -6.50 -9.32
C ILE A 17 8.71 -5.49 -10.16
N LEU A 18 8.03 -4.53 -9.53
CA LEU A 18 7.24 -3.54 -10.25
C LEU A 18 8.11 -2.64 -11.12
N ALA A 19 9.30 -2.24 -10.64
CA ALA A 19 10.24 -1.45 -11.43
C ALA A 19 10.68 -2.19 -12.72
N LYS A 20 10.88 -3.51 -12.66
CA LYS A 20 11.18 -4.33 -13.85
C LYS A 20 10.04 -4.36 -14.86
N HIS A 21 8.80 -4.18 -14.41
CA HIS A 21 7.62 -4.07 -15.27
C HIS A 21 7.31 -2.62 -15.67
N GLY A 22 8.25 -1.69 -15.48
CA GLY A 22 8.11 -0.29 -15.87
C GLY A 22 7.38 0.60 -14.85
N LEU A 23 6.98 0.05 -13.70
CA LEU A 23 6.27 0.78 -12.66
C LEU A 23 7.19 1.07 -11.47
N LYS A 24 7.72 2.29 -11.41
CA LYS A 24 8.52 2.73 -10.27
C LYS A 24 7.62 3.31 -9.18
N ILE A 25 7.71 2.74 -7.98
CA ILE A 25 7.01 3.22 -6.79
C ILE A 25 8.07 3.54 -5.74
N ALA A 26 8.02 4.73 -5.16
CA ALA A 26 8.92 5.13 -4.07
C ALA A 26 8.36 4.72 -2.71
N LYS A 27 9.24 4.50 -1.72
CA LYS A 27 8.81 4.25 -0.33
C LYS A 27 7.91 5.37 0.19
N THR A 28 8.22 6.63 -0.16
CA THR A 28 7.40 7.81 0.19
C THR A 28 5.95 7.71 -0.29
N GLN A 29 5.71 7.13 -1.47
CA GLN A 29 4.34 6.91 -1.98
C GLN A 29 3.60 5.85 -1.15
N ILE A 30 4.30 4.84 -0.64
CA ILE A 30 3.71 3.85 0.28
C ILE A 30 3.36 4.49 1.62
N LEU A 31 4.28 5.30 2.18
CA LEU A 31 4.04 6.03 3.42
C LEU A 31 2.85 7.00 3.28
N ASP A 32 2.79 7.72 2.16
CA ASP A 32 1.68 8.63 1.85
C ASP A 32 0.35 7.88 1.67
N ALA A 33 0.36 6.71 1.02
CA ALA A 33 -0.83 5.87 0.91
C ALA A 33 -1.34 5.38 2.28
N ILE A 34 -0.45 5.06 3.22
CA ILE A 34 -0.82 4.63 4.57
C ILE A 34 -1.34 5.81 5.40
N ASN A 35 -0.63 6.94 5.41
CA ASN A 35 -0.95 8.08 6.27
C ASN A 35 -2.10 8.94 5.74
N ASN A 36 -2.26 9.00 4.42
CA ASN A 36 -3.24 9.84 3.73
C ASN A 36 -4.09 8.99 2.78
N ALA A 37 -4.47 7.78 3.18
CA ALA A 37 -5.36 6.95 2.38
C ALA A 37 -6.66 7.71 2.04
N GLU A 38 -7.13 7.57 0.79
CA GLU A 38 -8.46 8.03 0.40
C GLU A 38 -9.53 7.12 1.02
N SER A 39 -9.22 5.83 1.12
CA SER A 39 -10.03 4.87 1.87
C SER A 39 -9.17 3.78 2.48
N ILE A 40 -9.64 3.23 3.59
CA ILE A 40 -9.09 2.04 4.24
C ILE A 40 -10.16 0.96 4.19
N VAL A 41 -9.79 -0.20 3.68
CA VAL A 41 -10.65 -1.40 3.64
C VAL A 41 -10.10 -2.42 4.62
N GLU A 42 -10.98 -2.96 5.46
CA GLU A 42 -10.65 -4.10 6.33
C GLU A 42 -10.52 -5.36 5.47
N GLY A 43 -9.37 -6.02 5.55
CA GLY A 43 -9.08 -7.29 4.93
C GLY A 43 -9.22 -8.46 5.90
N GLU A 44 -8.93 -9.66 5.42
CA GLU A 44 -8.94 -10.86 6.25
C GLU A 44 -7.81 -10.84 7.28
N ARG A 45 -8.05 -11.45 8.46
CA ARG A 45 -7.05 -11.68 9.52
C ARG A 45 -6.35 -10.39 10.00
N SER A 46 -7.14 -9.35 10.30
CA SER A 46 -6.67 -8.06 10.84
C SER A 46 -5.77 -7.24 9.91
N ARG A 47 -5.76 -7.58 8.61
CA ARG A 47 -5.05 -6.78 7.61
C ARG A 47 -5.90 -5.60 7.20
N LYS A 48 -5.24 -4.46 6.98
CA LYS A 48 -5.86 -3.27 6.41
C LYS A 48 -5.32 -3.04 5.00
N ILE A 49 -6.15 -2.44 4.16
CA ILE A 49 -5.80 -2.08 2.79
C ILE A 49 -6.01 -0.59 2.65
N ALA A 50 -4.91 0.16 2.69
CA ALA A 50 -4.91 1.57 2.33
C ALA A 50 -4.99 1.71 0.82
N GLN A 51 -5.88 2.57 0.35
CA GLN A 51 -6.07 2.87 -1.06
C GLN A 51 -5.83 4.35 -1.31
N ARG A 52 -5.06 4.65 -2.36
CA ARG A 52 -4.82 6.03 -2.79
C ARG A 52 -4.72 6.11 -4.31
N PRO A 53 -5.22 7.16 -4.96
CA PRO A 53 -5.06 7.34 -6.40
C PRO A 53 -3.58 7.35 -6.79
N PHE A 54 -3.24 6.52 -7.75
CA PHE A 54 -1.89 6.48 -8.32
C PHE A 54 -1.82 7.29 -9.62
N ASN A 55 -2.87 7.21 -10.43
CA ASN A 55 -3.12 8.07 -11.59
C ASN A 55 -4.62 8.06 -11.93
N SER A 56 -4.99 8.55 -13.12
CA SER A 56 -6.39 8.61 -13.58
C SER A 56 -7.07 7.23 -13.72
N GLU A 57 -6.31 6.16 -13.95
CA GLU A 57 -6.86 4.82 -14.18
C GLU A 57 -6.64 3.87 -12.99
N TYR A 58 -5.62 4.10 -12.17
CA TYR A 58 -5.16 3.16 -11.14
C TYR A 58 -5.14 3.75 -9.72
N LEU A 59 -5.48 2.92 -8.74
CA LEU A 59 -5.23 3.11 -7.32
C LEU A 59 -3.96 2.34 -6.92
N LEU A 60 -3.18 2.89 -6.00
CA LEU A 60 -2.18 2.16 -5.26
C LEU A 60 -2.84 1.53 -4.03
N ARG A 61 -2.81 0.20 -3.95
CA ARG A 61 -3.28 -0.56 -2.80
C ARG A 61 -2.10 -1.01 -1.97
N VAL A 62 -2.09 -0.66 -0.70
CA VAL A 62 -1.06 -1.05 0.27
C VAL A 62 -1.71 -1.90 1.35
N ILE A 63 -1.28 -3.15 1.45
CA ILE A 63 -1.76 -4.10 2.45
C ILE A 63 -0.77 -4.08 3.62
N PHE A 64 -1.28 -3.81 4.81
CA PHE A 64 -0.49 -3.72 6.02
C PHE A 64 -1.20 -4.33 7.22
N GLU A 65 -0.41 -4.69 8.22
CA GLU A 65 -0.88 -5.04 9.56
C GLU A 65 -0.47 -3.92 10.50
N GLU A 66 -1.36 -3.55 11.41
CA GLU A 66 -1.18 -2.40 12.31
C GLU A 66 -1.37 -2.85 13.76
N THR A 67 -0.39 -2.51 14.60
CA THR A 67 -0.48 -2.57 16.06
C THR A 67 -0.44 -1.16 16.64
N ASP A 68 -0.41 -1.03 17.97
CA ASP A 68 -0.33 0.28 18.63
C ASP A 68 0.96 1.04 18.32
N GLU A 69 2.06 0.32 18.05
CA GLU A 69 3.39 0.91 17.85
C GLU A 69 3.92 0.80 16.41
N LEU A 70 3.44 -0.20 15.65
CA LEU A 70 4.08 -0.65 14.41
C LEU A 70 3.05 -0.83 13.29
N ILE A 71 3.42 -0.39 12.10
CA ILE A 71 2.76 -0.74 10.84
C ILE A 71 3.74 -1.58 10.02
N THR A 72 3.34 -2.81 9.70
CA THR A 72 4.12 -3.71 8.85
C THR A 72 3.48 -3.78 7.47
N VAL A 73 4.18 -3.24 6.47
CA VAL A 73 3.77 -3.34 5.07
C VAL A 73 4.03 -4.76 4.58
N ILE A 74 2.95 -5.47 4.24
CA ILE A 74 2.98 -6.85 3.77
C ILE A 74 3.21 -6.89 2.26
N THR A 75 2.45 -6.11 1.49
CA THR A 75 2.59 -6.02 0.04
C THR A 75 1.90 -4.76 -0.50
N PHE A 76 2.16 -4.42 -1.75
CA PHE A 76 1.47 -3.34 -2.45
C PHE A 76 1.44 -3.60 -3.96
N TYR A 77 0.43 -3.04 -4.63
CA TYR A 77 0.26 -3.15 -6.07
C TYR A 77 -0.69 -2.08 -6.60
N PRO A 78 -0.56 -1.67 -7.88
CA PRO A 78 -1.59 -0.89 -8.56
C PRO A 78 -2.81 -1.75 -8.85
N ALA A 79 -4.00 -1.17 -8.78
CA ALA A 79 -5.25 -1.81 -9.21
C ALA A 79 -6.10 -0.80 -9.98
N LYS A 80 -6.89 -1.26 -10.96
CA LYS A 80 -7.78 -0.36 -11.72
C LYS A 80 -8.84 0.24 -10.79
N ARG A 81 -9.04 1.55 -10.89
CA ARG A 81 -10.07 2.31 -10.14
C ARG A 81 -11.47 1.72 -10.32
N SER A 82 -11.80 1.36 -11.56
CA SER A 82 -13.10 0.79 -11.94
C SER A 82 -13.47 -0.53 -11.26
N ARG A 83 -12.53 -1.19 -10.56
CA ARG A 83 -12.83 -2.38 -9.76
C ARG A 83 -13.36 -2.07 -8.37
N TYR A 84 -13.25 -0.82 -7.91
CA TYR A 84 -13.53 -0.43 -6.53
C TYR A 84 -14.32 0.88 -6.39
N GLU A 85 -14.37 1.70 -7.44
CA GLU A 85 -15.26 2.85 -7.53
C GLU A 85 -16.56 2.40 -8.20
N HIS A 86 -17.64 2.36 -7.42
CA HIS A 86 -19.01 2.12 -7.87
C HIS A 86 -19.84 3.39 -7.66
#